data_AF-X1UHQ6-F1
#
_entry.id   AF-X1UHQ6-F1
#
_cell.length_a   1.000
_cell.length_b   1.000
_cell.length_c   1.000
_cell.angle_alpha   90.00
_cell.angle_beta   90.00
_cell.angle_gamma   90.00
#
_symmetry.space_group_name_H-M   'P 1'
#
loop_
_entity.id
_entity.type
_entity.pdbx_description
1 polymer ?
#
loop_
_entity_poly.entity_id
_entity_poly.type
_entity_poly.pdbx_seq_one_letter_code
_entity_poly.pdbx_strand_id
1 'polypeptide(L)'
;IHIPAVARQLNMELDLSLWDELSRVTPFICKVSPNLSEYTLKDLEGVGGIKAVMKELKPLLHLDALTVTGRSIGENIEDALDADGEIIRPL
;
A
#
# COMPACT_ATOMS: atom_id res chain seq x y z
N ILE A 1 10.60 0.74 -11.64
CA ILE A 1 11.65 1.65 -12.15
C ILE A 1 11.87 2.85 -11.23
N HIS A 2 10.82 3.60 -10.84
CA HIS A 2 11.00 4.82 -10.05
C HIS A 2 11.57 4.60 -8.63
N ILE A 3 11.16 3.53 -7.92
CA ILE A 3 11.62 3.30 -6.54
C ILE A 3 13.14 3.02 -6.46
N PRO A 4 13.74 2.13 -7.29
CA PRO A 4 15.20 1.97 -7.31
C PRO A 4 15.98 3.25 -7.62
N ALA A 5 15.43 4.15 -8.46
CA ALA A 5 16.07 5.42 -8.77
C ALA A 5 16.15 6.36 -7.54
N VAL A 6 15.07 6.42 -6.75
CA VAL A 6 15.04 7.19 -5.49
C VAL A 6 15.98 6.57 -4.46
N ALA A 7 15.95 5.24 -4.31
CA ALA A 7 16.84 4.52 -3.39
C ALA A 7 18.32 4.81 -3.68
N ARG A 8 18.71 4.84 -4.96
CA ARG A 8 20.08 5.16 -5.36
C ARG A 8 20.52 6.57 -4.97
N GLN A 9 19.61 7.55 -4.95
CA GLN A 9 19.92 8.91 -4.45
C GLN A 9 20.18 8.93 -2.94
N LEU A 10 19.64 7.97 -2.21
CA LEU A 10 19.85 7.78 -0.77
C LEU A 10 21.02 6.82 -0.45
N ASN A 11 21.81 6.44 -1.46
CA ASN A 11 22.88 5.42 -1.37
C ASN A 11 22.37 4.05 -0.90
N MET A 12 21.12 3.73 -1.21
CA MET A 12 20.54 2.41 -0.97
C MET A 12 20.51 1.61 -2.27
N GLU A 13 20.98 0.37 -2.23
CA GLU A 13 20.84 -0.57 -3.33
C GLU A 13 19.66 -1.51 -3.07
N LEU A 14 18.72 -1.55 -4.01
CA LEU A 14 17.57 -2.45 -3.97
C LEU A 14 17.72 -3.45 -5.12
N ASP A 15 17.90 -4.73 -4.78
CA ASP A 15 18.00 -5.80 -5.77
C ASP A 15 16.67 -5.99 -6.52
N LEU A 16 16.75 -6.45 -7.77
CA LEU A 16 15.56 -6.81 -8.54
C LEU A 16 14.84 -8.03 -7.96
N SER A 17 15.57 -8.97 -7.34
CA SER A 17 15.03 -10.17 -6.71
C SER A 17 14.03 -9.84 -5.59
N LEU A 18 14.28 -8.77 -4.84
CA LEU A 18 13.40 -8.30 -3.77
C LEU A 18 11.98 -8.00 -4.29
N TRP A 19 11.85 -7.48 -5.51
CA TRP A 19 10.53 -7.21 -6.09
C TRP A 19 9.78 -8.51 -6.44
N ASP A 20 10.49 -9.52 -6.95
CA ASP A 20 9.88 -10.84 -7.22
C ASP A 20 9.39 -11.47 -5.91
N GLU A 21 10.24 -11.48 -4.88
CA GLU A 21 9.90 -12.03 -3.56
C GLU A 21 8.67 -11.34 -2.94
N LEU A 22 8.66 -10.00 -2.89
CA LEU A 22 7.53 -9.24 -2.34
C LEU A 22 6.25 -9.42 -3.17
N SER A 23 6.36 -9.53 -4.50
CA SER A 23 5.18 -9.72 -5.35
C SER A 23 4.47 -11.05 -5.12
N ARG A 24 5.19 -12.11 -4.72
CA ARG A 24 4.63 -13.45 -4.47
C ARG A 24 3.81 -13.51 -3.19
N VAL A 25 4.16 -12.70 -2.20
CA VAL A 25 3.51 -12.68 -0.89
C VAL A 25 2.46 -11.56 -0.76
N THR A 26 2.46 -10.59 -1.67
CA THR A 26 1.53 -9.45 -1.62
C THR A 26 0.27 -9.74 -2.44
N PRO A 27 -0.90 -9.91 -1.80
CA PRO A 27 -2.15 -10.17 -2.50
C PRO A 27 -2.68 -8.93 -3.23
N PHE A 28 -3.40 -9.17 -4.32
CA PHE A 28 -4.11 -8.12 -5.05
C PHE A 28 -5.50 -7.89 -4.41
N ILE A 29 -5.64 -6.79 -3.66
CA ILE A 29 -6.85 -6.50 -2.88
C ILE A 29 -7.67 -5.30 -3.36
N CYS A 30 -7.12 -4.46 -4.24
CA CYS A 30 -7.72 -3.18 -4.59
C CYS A 30 -8.16 -3.16 -6.06
N LYS A 31 -9.47 -2.98 -6.29
CA LYS A 31 -10.06 -2.89 -7.63
C LYS A 31 -10.11 -1.43 -8.07
N VAL A 32 -9.18 -1.02 -8.92
CA VAL A 32 -9.18 0.31 -9.53
C VAL A 32 -8.71 0.21 -10.98
N SER A 33 -9.27 1.04 -11.85
CA SER A 33 -8.82 1.22 -13.24
C SER A 33 -7.32 1.55 -13.26
N PRO A 34 -6.51 0.88 -14.10
CA PRO A 34 -6.87 0.12 -15.30
C PRO A 34 -7.23 -1.36 -15.09
N ASN A 35 -7.10 -1.90 -13.87
CA ASN A 35 -7.29 -3.34 -13.63
C ASN A 35 -8.76 -3.76 -13.74
N LEU A 36 -9.67 -2.90 -13.27
CA LEU A 36 -11.11 -3.00 -13.53
C LEU A 36 -11.62 -1.63 -13.94
N SER A 37 -12.32 -1.56 -15.07
CA SER A 37 -12.89 -0.31 -15.60
C SER A 37 -14.05 0.24 -14.76
N GLU A 38 -14.56 -0.55 -13.80
CA GLU A 38 -15.75 -0.24 -13.01
C GLU A 38 -15.48 0.80 -11.90
N TYR A 39 -14.28 0.82 -11.32
CA TYR A 39 -13.94 1.69 -10.20
C TYR A 39 -12.73 2.57 -10.52
N THR A 40 -12.77 3.81 -10.06
CA THR A 40 -11.73 4.82 -10.25
C THR A 40 -10.99 5.11 -8.94
N LEU A 41 -9.90 5.88 -9.03
CA LEU A 41 -9.19 6.36 -7.83
C LEU A 41 -10.10 7.19 -6.91
N LYS A 42 -11.10 7.87 -7.45
CA LYS A 42 -12.06 8.64 -6.65
C LYS A 42 -12.96 7.73 -5.81
N ASP A 43 -13.35 6.59 -6.37
CA ASP A 43 -14.18 5.60 -5.66
C ASP A 43 -13.37 4.94 -4.54
N LEU A 44 -12.09 4.64 -4.79
CA LEU A 44 -11.15 4.20 -3.76
C LEU A 44 -11.02 5.21 -2.61
N GLU A 45 -10.87 6.49 -2.92
CA GLU A 45 -10.79 7.53 -1.89
C GLU A 45 -12.08 7.59 -1.05
N GLY A 46 -13.25 7.36 -1.68
CA GLY A 46 -14.55 7.31 -1.01
C GLY A 46 -14.71 6.20 0.02
N VAL A 47 -13.98 5.08 -0.12
CA VAL A 47 -14.02 3.93 0.81
C VAL A 47 -12.85 3.90 1.81
N GLY A 48 -12.11 5.01 1.95
CA GLY A 48 -11.00 5.14 2.91
C GLY A 48 -9.60 5.18 2.28
N GLY A 49 -9.53 5.12 0.96
CA GLY A 49 -8.32 5.43 0.20
C GLY A 49 -7.16 4.49 0.48
N ILE A 50 -5.95 5.01 0.31
CA ILE A 50 -4.71 4.24 0.53
C ILE A 50 -4.56 3.82 1.99
N LYS A 51 -5.09 4.57 2.95
CA LYS A 51 -5.02 4.20 4.37
C LYS A 51 -5.80 2.92 4.67
N ALA A 52 -6.98 2.72 4.07
CA ALA A 52 -7.74 1.48 4.21
C ALA A 52 -6.99 0.30 3.57
N VAL A 53 -6.39 0.49 2.38
CA VAL A 53 -5.54 -0.54 1.74
C VAL A 53 -4.35 -0.92 2.63
N MET A 54 -3.68 0.08 3.22
CA MET A 54 -2.56 -0.16 4.15
C MET A 54 -3.01 -0.84 5.44
N LYS A 55 -4.24 -0.57 5.92
CA LYS A 55 -4.81 -1.23 7.10
C LYS A 55 -4.98 -2.74 6.86
N GLU A 56 -5.50 -3.14 5.71
CA GLU A 56 -5.60 -4.56 5.33
C GLU A 56 -4.21 -5.18 5.20
N LEU A 57 -3.27 -4.49 4.56
CA LEU A 57 -1.90 -4.99 4.37
C LEU A 57 -1.02 -4.93 5.63
N LYS A 58 -1.54 -4.55 6.80
CA LYS A 58 -0.78 -4.48 8.07
C LYS A 58 0.17 -5.66 8.33
N PRO A 59 -0.21 -6.94 8.09
CA PRO A 59 0.68 -8.08 8.32
C PRO A 59 1.95 -8.10 7.44
N LEU A 60 1.95 -7.35 6.34
CA LEU A 60 3.04 -7.26 5.36
C LEU A 60 3.82 -5.94 5.45
N LEU A 61 3.44 -5.03 6.36
CA LEU A 61 4.04 -3.71 6.48
C LEU A 61 4.95 -3.59 7.71
N HIS A 62 6.03 -2.83 7.56
CA HIS A 62 6.85 -2.37 8.69
C HIS A 62 6.13 -1.21 9.41
N LEU A 63 5.31 -1.55 10.41
CA LEU A 63 4.42 -0.60 11.09
C LEU A 63 5.16 0.45 11.92
N ASP A 64 6.39 0.20 12.30
CA ASP A 64 7.28 1.09 13.06
C ASP A 64 8.01 2.13 12.19
N ALA A 65 7.89 2.04 10.87
CA ALA A 65 8.58 2.96 9.96
C ALA A 65 8.11 4.42 10.16
N LEU A 66 9.07 5.33 10.34
CA LEU A 66 8.82 6.76 10.54
C LEU A 66 8.27 7.42 9.27
N THR A 67 7.32 8.34 9.44
CA THR A 67 6.75 9.14 8.36
C THR A 67 6.98 10.64 8.57
N VAL A 68 6.66 11.43 7.56
CA VAL A 68 6.76 12.90 7.62
C VAL A 68 5.83 13.55 8.65
N THR A 69 4.82 12.83 9.16
CA THR A 69 3.94 13.32 10.24
C THR A 69 4.60 13.26 11.61
N GLY A 70 5.81 12.68 11.71
CA GLY A 70 6.49 12.39 12.98
C GLY A 70 5.96 11.15 13.70
N ARG A 71 4.96 10.47 13.12
CA ARG A 71 4.39 9.21 13.63
C ARG A 71 4.81 8.04 12.75
N SER A 72 4.73 6.84 13.30
CA SER A 72 4.93 5.59 12.58
C SER A 72 3.81 5.32 11.57
N ILE A 73 4.04 4.40 10.63
CA ILE A 73 2.99 3.94 9.70
C ILE A 73 1.80 3.39 10.48
N GLY A 74 2.04 2.56 11.50
CA GLY A 74 1.01 1.91 12.31
C GLY A 74 0.06 2.92 12.97
N GLU A 75 0.61 3.96 13.58
CA GLU A 75 -0.17 5.05 14.20
C GLU A 75 -0.98 5.83 13.16
N ASN A 76 -0.43 6.06 11.96
CA ASN A 76 -1.12 6.83 10.93
C ASN A 76 -2.33 6.12 10.29
N ILE A 77 -2.38 4.78 10.41
CA ILE A 77 -3.43 3.91 9.84
C ILE A 77 -4.33 3.28 10.91
N GLU A 78 -4.19 3.68 12.18
CA GLU A 78 -5.00 3.15 13.27
C GLU A 78 -6.49 3.49 13.06
N ASP A 79 -6.78 4.75 12.73
CA ASP A 79 -8.13 5.27 12.47
C ASP A 79 -8.60 5.06 11.02
N ALA A 80 -7.88 4.28 10.22
CA ALA A 80 -8.29 4.01 8.85
C ALA A 80 -9.58 3.18 8.82
N LEU A 81 -10.42 3.41 7.80
CA LEU A 81 -11.62 2.60 7.58
C LEU A 81 -11.24 1.15 7.29
N ASP A 82 -12.11 0.22 7.66
CA ASP A 82 -12.00 -1.19 7.25
C ASP A 82 -12.32 -1.33 5.76
N ALA A 83 -11.83 -2.41 5.14
CA ALA A 83 -12.18 -2.75 3.77
C ALA A 83 -13.70 -2.82 3.57
N ASP A 84 -14.18 -2.19 2.50
CA ASP A 84 -15.61 -2.17 2.14
C ASP A 84 -16.10 -3.50 1.55
N GLY A 85 -15.17 -4.39 1.17
CA GLY A 85 -15.47 -5.72 0.61
C GLY A 85 -15.71 -5.73 -0.89
N GLU A 86 -15.95 -4.58 -1.52
CA GLU A 86 -16.23 -4.45 -2.94
C GLU A 86 -15.02 -3.91 -3.71
N ILE A 87 -14.57 -2.69 -3.36
CA ILE A 87 -13.42 -2.00 -3.94
C ILE A 87 -12.12 -2.48 -3.30
N ILE A 88 -12.07 -2.49 -1.96
CA ILE A 88 -10.99 -3.06 -1.17
C ILE A 88 -11.46 -4.40 -0.62
N ARG A 89 -10.77 -5.48 -0.97
CA ARG A 89 -11.05 -6.82 -0.45
C ARG A 89 -10.30 -7.03 0.87
N PRO A 90 -10.97 -7.54 1.91
CA PRO A 90 -10.28 -7.93 3.14
C PRO A 90 -9.34 -9.11 2.90
N LEU A 91 -8.29 -9.20 3.73
CA LEU A 91 -7.35 -10.33 3.74
C LEU A 91 -7.89 -11.57 4.48
#